data_AF-A0A0N0CWQ3-F1
#
_entry.id   AF-A0A0N0CWQ3-F1
#
_cell.length_a   1.000
_cell.length_b   1.000
_cell.length_c   1.000
_cell.angle_alpha   90.00
_cell.angle_beta   90.00
_cell.angle_gamma   90.00
#
_symmetry.space_group_name_H-M   'P 1'
#
loop_
_entity.id
_entity.type
_entity.pdbx_description
1 polymer ?
#
loop_
_entity_poly.entity_id
_entity_poly.type
_entity_poly.pdbx_seq_one_letter_code
_entity_poly.pdbx_strand_id
1 'polypeptide(L)'
;MRVAVITSLVSALALALCLKGLHYFHLIKWHPIGFYKKWNWFEESSKLFQWTLFIFLLFIIGLCLYLTMRYVYVIPAVFSSFLLGLLVTISIEWIALDLPLQLSSFKKLSIPFIVTVICLLRFLLETANFHQQEHTAQQGN
;
A
#
# COMPACT_ATOMS: atom_id res chain seq x y z
N MET A 1 17.44 -1.09 -10.46
CA MET A 1 17.10 0.14 -9.70
C MET A 1 16.07 1.01 -10.40
N ARG A 2 16.20 1.29 -11.71
CA ARG A 2 15.19 2.07 -12.48
C ARG A 2 13.78 1.48 -12.39
N VAL A 3 13.63 0.17 -12.62
CA VAL A 3 12.34 -0.54 -12.54
C VAL A 3 11.72 -0.38 -11.15
N ALA A 4 12.49 -0.61 -10.08
CA ALA A 4 12.02 -0.44 -8.70
C ALA A 4 11.42 0.95 -8.45
N VAL A 5 12.14 2.01 -8.84
CA VAL A 5 11.68 3.40 -8.65
C VAL A 5 10.38 3.67 -9.42
N ILE A 6 10.31 3.24 -10.69
CA ILE A 6 9.12 3.45 -11.53
C ILE A 6 7.93 2.67 -10.96
N THR A 7 8.09 1.38 -10.66
CA THR A 7 7.02 0.52 -10.15
C THR A 7 6.49 1.03 -8.82
N SER A 8 7.37 1.44 -7.90
CA SER A 8 6.96 1.99 -6.60
C SER A 8 6.24 3.34 -6.75
N LEU A 9 6.68 4.19 -7.67
CA LEU A 9 6.02 5.49 -7.93
C LEU A 9 4.63 5.29 -8.54
N VAL A 10 4.51 4.43 -9.55
CA VAL A 10 3.22 4.08 -10.17
C VAL A 10 2.28 3.47 -9.14
N SER A 11 2.78 2.57 -8.29
CA SER A 11 1.98 1.94 -7.23
C SER A 11 1.49 2.97 -6.20
N ALA A 12 2.34 3.92 -5.80
CA ALA A 12 1.96 4.98 -4.87
C ALA A 12 0.90 5.92 -5.43
N LEU A 13 1.06 6.35 -6.69
CA LEU A 13 0.08 7.18 -7.39
C LEU A 13 -1.25 6.43 -7.58
N ALA A 14 -1.19 5.18 -8.02
CA ALA A 14 -2.37 4.33 -8.19
C ALA A 14 -3.10 4.15 -6.86
N LEU A 15 -2.39 3.82 -5.77
CA LEU A 15 -3.01 3.67 -4.46
C LEU A 15 -3.65 4.97 -3.96
N ALA A 16 -2.96 6.10 -4.09
CA ALA A 16 -3.50 7.39 -3.70
C ALA A 16 -4.77 7.76 -4.49
N LEU A 17 -4.77 7.51 -5.80
CA LEU A 17 -5.94 7.71 -6.66
C LEU A 17 -7.09 6.78 -6.29
N CYS A 18 -6.82 5.48 -6.08
CA CYS A 18 -7.83 4.52 -5.65
C CYS A 18 -8.40 4.90 -4.28
N LEU A 19 -7.57 5.29 -3.31
CA LEU A 19 -8.02 5.74 -1.99
C LEU A 19 -8.89 6.98 -2.07
N LYS A 20 -8.53 7.94 -2.92
CA LYS A 20 -9.36 9.13 -3.18
C LYS A 20 -10.71 8.73 -3.79
N GLY A 21 -10.72 7.79 -4.74
CA GLY A 21 -11.94 7.25 -5.33
C GLY A 21 -12.81 6.50 -4.32
N LEU A 22 -12.21 5.58 -3.55
CA LEU A 22 -12.89 4.82 -2.50
C LEU A 22 -13.54 5.75 -1.47
N HIS A 23 -12.86 6.82 -1.07
CA HIS A 23 -13.42 7.84 -0.18
C HIS A 23 -14.56 8.61 -0.86
N TYR A 24 -14.37 9.03 -2.11
CA TYR A 24 -15.39 9.76 -2.87
C TYR A 24 -16.70 8.96 -3.03
N PHE A 25 -16.59 7.65 -3.26
CA PHE A 25 -17.75 6.74 -3.34
C PHE A 25 -18.22 6.21 -1.97
N HIS A 26 -17.71 6.74 -0.85
CA HIS A 26 -18.07 6.32 0.51
C HIS A 26 -17.83 4.83 0.79
N LEU A 27 -16.91 4.20 0.06
CA LEU A 27 -16.51 2.79 0.25
C LEU A 27 -15.53 2.63 1.42
N ILE A 28 -14.87 3.72 1.84
CA ILE A 28 -14.12 3.81 3.10
C ILE A 28 -14.70 4.93 3.95
N LYS A 29 -14.73 4.73 5.27
CA LYS A 29 -15.30 5.69 6.23
C LYS A 29 -14.29 6.73 6.75
N TRP A 30 -13.01 6.51 6.46
CA TRP A 30 -11.90 7.37 6.91
C TRP A 30 -11.29 8.11 5.73
N HIS A 31 -10.74 9.29 6.00
CA HIS A 31 -10.10 10.12 4.97
C HIS A 31 -8.61 9.78 4.86
N PRO A 32 -8.05 9.53 3.65
CA PRO A 32 -6.65 9.13 3.48
C PRO A 32 -5.61 10.05 4.12
N ILE A 33 -5.76 11.36 3.93
CA ILE A 33 -4.92 12.40 4.57
C ILE A 33 -5.46 12.86 5.94
N GLY A 34 -6.48 12.19 6.50
CA GLY A 34 -7.07 12.55 7.79
C GLY A 34 -6.15 12.29 8.99
N PHE A 35 -5.14 11.43 8.83
CA PHE A 35 -4.15 11.14 9.86
C PHE A 35 -3.31 12.35 10.27
N TYR A 36 -3.05 13.28 9.33
CA TYR A 36 -2.34 14.52 9.62
C TYR A 36 -3.06 15.34 10.70
N LYS A 37 -4.39 15.44 10.60
CA LYS A 37 -5.22 16.09 11.61
C LYS A 37 -5.28 15.29 12.92
N LYS A 38 -5.37 13.95 12.83
CA LYS A 38 -5.42 13.09 14.02
C LYS A 38 -4.15 13.21 14.88
N TRP A 39 -3.00 13.47 14.27
CA TRP A 39 -1.69 13.53 14.94
C TRP A 39 -1.12 14.95 15.07
N ASN A 40 -1.90 15.99 14.78
CA ASN A 40 -1.45 17.39 14.75
C ASN A 40 -0.21 17.62 13.85
N TRP A 41 -0.06 16.84 12.78
CA TRP A 41 1.04 16.97 11.83
C TRP A 41 0.60 17.81 10.64
N PHE A 42 1.32 18.90 10.35
CA PHE A 42 1.10 19.73 9.16
C PHE A 42 -0.37 20.17 8.97
N GLU A 43 -1.10 20.44 10.06
CA GLU A 43 -2.53 20.79 10.00
C GLU A 43 -2.81 22.08 9.23
N GLU A 44 -1.95 23.08 9.38
CA GLU A 44 -2.06 24.39 8.70
C GLU A 44 -1.60 24.35 7.24
N SER A 45 -1.04 23.23 6.79
CA SER A 45 -0.55 23.10 5.43
C SER A 45 -1.69 22.92 4.41
N SER A 46 -1.41 23.22 3.15
CA SER A 46 -2.39 23.05 2.08
C SER A 46 -2.74 21.56 1.87
N LYS A 47 -4.00 21.28 1.49
CA LYS A 47 -4.44 19.90 1.15
C LYS A 47 -3.57 19.27 0.05
N LEU A 48 -3.07 20.08 -0.90
CA LEU A 48 -2.17 19.62 -1.96
C LEU A 48 -0.85 19.14 -1.38
N PHE A 49 -0.27 19.87 -0.42
CA PHE A 49 0.93 19.47 0.27
C PHE A 49 0.74 18.14 1.03
N GLN A 50 -0.36 18.00 1.78
CA GLN A 50 -0.68 16.77 2.52
C GLN A 50 -0.81 15.55 1.58
N TRP A 51 -1.47 15.70 0.43
CA TRP A 51 -1.55 14.62 -0.56
C TRP A 51 -0.21 14.30 -1.21
N THR A 52 0.60 15.31 -1.49
CA THR A 52 1.94 15.13 -2.05
C THR A 52 2.84 14.36 -1.07
N LEU A 53 2.81 14.74 0.21
CA LEU A 53 3.55 14.05 1.27
C LEU A 53 3.04 12.62 1.48
N PHE A 54 1.72 12.41 1.41
CA PHE A 54 1.12 11.08 1.52
C PHE A 54 1.56 10.16 0.36
N ILE A 55 1.52 10.65 -0.89
CA ILE A 55 2.02 9.92 -2.06
C ILE A 55 3.51 9.63 -1.91
N PHE A 56 4.29 10.60 -1.43
CA PHE A 56 5.71 10.42 -1.19
C PHE A 56 5.97 9.32 -0.15
N LEU A 57 5.22 9.29 0.96
CA LEU A 57 5.35 8.24 1.97
C LEU A 57 4.99 6.86 1.39
N LEU A 58 3.89 6.76 0.63
CA LEU A 58 3.51 5.52 -0.06
C LEU A 58 4.60 5.06 -1.05
N PHE A 59 5.24 6.00 -1.75
CA PHE A 59 6.36 5.72 -2.64
C PHE A 59 7.55 5.12 -1.89
N ILE A 60 7.94 5.71 -0.77
CA ILE A 60 9.04 5.18 0.06
C ILE A 60 8.72 3.78 0.58
N ILE A 61 7.50 3.56 1.09
CA ILE A 61 7.05 2.23 1.55
C ILE A 61 7.09 1.20 0.41
N GLY A 62 6.54 1.57 -0.75
CA GLY A 62 6.54 0.71 -1.93
C GLY A 62 7.95 0.41 -2.45
N LEU A 63 8.88 1.37 -2.33
CA LEU A 63 10.28 1.17 -2.72
C LEU A 63 10.99 0.22 -1.76
N CYS A 64 10.81 0.41 -0.45
CA CYS A 64 11.34 -0.51 0.55
C CYS A 64 10.81 -1.94 0.34
N LEU A 65 9.50 -2.11 0.11
CA LEU A 65 8.88 -3.41 -0.16
C LEU A 65 9.44 -4.07 -1.43
N TYR A 66 9.61 -3.31 -2.51
CA TYR A 66 10.21 -3.84 -3.74
C TYR A 66 11.64 -4.36 -3.48
N LEU A 67 12.45 -3.56 -2.76
CA LEU A 67 13.84 -3.90 -2.48
C LEU A 67 13.97 -5.11 -1.55
N THR A 68 13.12 -5.24 -0.53
CA THR A 68 13.15 -6.39 0.38
C THR A 68 12.72 -7.68 -0.31
N MET A 69 11.72 -7.62 -1.20
CA MET A 69 11.21 -8.80 -1.90
C MET A 69 12.18 -9.38 -2.90
N ARG A 70 13.15 -8.59 -3.37
CA ARG A 70 14.29 -9.11 -4.14
C ARG A 70 15.08 -10.21 -3.41
N TYR A 71 14.97 -10.29 -2.08
CA TYR A 71 15.68 -11.28 -1.27
C TYR A 71 14.78 -12.46 -0.84
N VAL A 72 13.47 -12.41 -1.14
CA VAL A 72 12.48 -13.40 -0.69
C VAL A 72 11.97 -14.19 -1.90
N TYR A 73 12.78 -15.10 -2.43
CA TYR A 73 12.43 -15.90 -3.62
C TYR A 73 11.53 -17.08 -3.35
N VAL A 74 11.40 -17.48 -2.09
CA VAL A 74 10.83 -18.78 -1.72
C VAL A 74 9.30 -18.73 -1.67
N ILE A 75 8.71 -17.54 -1.52
CA ILE A 75 7.27 -17.40 -1.25
C ILE A 75 6.55 -16.89 -2.50
N PRO A 76 5.53 -17.61 -3.01
CA PRO A 76 4.76 -17.15 -4.16
C PRO A 76 4.15 -15.77 -3.90
N ALA A 77 4.27 -14.86 -4.87
CA ALA A 77 3.79 -13.48 -4.76
C ALA A 77 2.31 -13.40 -4.37
N VAL A 78 1.50 -14.37 -4.79
CA VAL A 78 0.08 -14.48 -4.43
C VAL A 78 -0.12 -14.63 -2.92
N PHE A 79 0.60 -15.54 -2.27
CA PHE A 79 0.45 -15.76 -0.83
C PHE A 79 1.03 -14.58 -0.04
N SER A 80 2.20 -14.08 -0.45
CA SER A 80 2.85 -12.93 0.19
C SER A 80 1.98 -11.69 0.12
N SER A 81 1.44 -11.35 -1.06
CA SER A 81 0.58 -10.17 -1.23
C SER A 81 -0.74 -10.29 -0.48
N PHE A 82 -1.33 -11.48 -0.45
CA PHE A 82 -2.58 -11.70 0.28
C PHE A 82 -2.37 -11.55 1.79
N LEU A 83 -1.37 -12.24 2.37
CA LEU A 83 -1.14 -12.23 3.81
C LEU A 83 -0.67 -10.86 4.31
N LEU A 84 0.32 -10.27 3.63
CA LEU A 84 0.83 -8.95 3.99
C LEU A 84 -0.23 -7.87 3.74
N GLY A 85 -0.98 -7.97 2.64
CA GLY A 85 -2.06 -7.04 2.33
C GLY A 85 -3.14 -7.06 3.41
N LEU A 86 -3.64 -8.23 3.78
CA LEU A 86 -4.61 -8.38 4.89
C LEU A 86 -4.08 -7.77 6.18
N LEU A 87 -2.86 -8.13 6.59
CA LEU A 87 -2.25 -7.65 7.82
C LEU A 87 -2.18 -6.11 7.84
N VAL A 88 -1.67 -5.52 6.76
CA VAL A 88 -1.51 -4.07 6.63
C VAL A 88 -2.87 -3.38 6.63
N THR A 89 -3.82 -3.85 5.82
CA THR A 89 -5.12 -3.18 5.66
C THR A 89 -5.95 -3.24 6.94
N ILE A 90 -5.99 -4.40 7.59
CA ILE A 90 -6.71 -4.57 8.86
C ILE A 90 -6.11 -3.65 9.91
N SER A 91 -4.77 -3.60 10.01
CA SER A 91 -4.09 -2.74 10.98
C SER A 91 -4.36 -1.24 10.73
N ILE A 92 -4.26 -0.80 9.47
CA ILE A 92 -4.53 0.59 9.09
C ILE A 92 -5.98 0.96 9.41
N GLU A 93 -6.95 0.14 9.01
CA GLU A 93 -8.36 0.43 9.29
C GLU A 93 -8.67 0.40 10.78
N TRP A 94 -8.02 -0.46 11.55
CA TRP A 94 -8.16 -0.48 13.01
C TRP A 94 -7.75 0.85 13.64
N ILE A 95 -6.59 1.38 13.21
CA ILE A 95 -6.05 2.65 13.69
C ILE A 95 -6.87 3.83 13.16
N ALA A 96 -7.33 3.75 11.91
CA ALA A 96 -8.10 4.83 11.28
C ALA A 96 -9.49 5.00 11.89
N LEU A 97 -10.12 3.89 12.30
CA LEU A 97 -11.49 3.87 12.80
C LEU A 97 -11.59 3.76 14.34
N ASP A 98 -10.45 3.73 15.04
CA ASP A 98 -10.36 3.57 16.50
C ASP A 98 -11.23 2.39 17.01
N LEU A 99 -11.06 1.22 16.38
CA LEU A 99 -11.92 0.07 16.63
C LEU A 99 -11.58 -0.63 17.96
N PRO A 100 -12.58 -0.99 18.79
CA PRO A 100 -12.36 -1.85 19.94
C PRO A 100 -12.02 -3.28 19.50
N LEU A 101 -11.31 -4.03 20.34
CA LEU A 101 -10.97 -5.45 20.17
C LEU A 101 -12.20 -6.36 20.37
N GLN A 102 -13.24 -6.16 19.55
CA GLN A 102 -14.47 -6.95 19.53
C GLN A 102 -14.67 -7.56 18.15
N LEU A 103 -15.26 -8.76 18.08
CA LEU A 103 -15.53 -9.45 16.80
C LEU A 103 -16.47 -8.64 15.88
N SER A 104 -17.34 -7.81 16.45
CA SER A 104 -18.22 -6.91 15.71
C SER A 104 -17.46 -5.84 14.92
N SER A 105 -16.23 -5.48 15.33
CA SER A 105 -15.38 -4.50 14.67
C SER A 105 -14.94 -4.95 13.27
N PHE A 106 -14.77 -6.25 13.03
CA PHE A 106 -14.40 -6.78 11.72
C PHE A 106 -15.44 -6.48 10.63
N LYS A 107 -16.73 -6.33 11.00
CA LYS A 107 -17.79 -5.96 10.05
C LYS A 107 -17.68 -4.53 9.54
N LYS A 108 -16.84 -3.70 10.17
CA LYS A 108 -16.65 -2.29 9.80
C LYS A 108 -15.49 -2.09 8.81
N LEU A 109 -14.69 -3.12 8.57
CA LEU A 109 -13.56 -3.09 7.63
C LEU A 109 -14.07 -2.98 6.18
N SER A 110 -13.34 -2.24 5.36
CA SER A 110 -13.68 -2.00 3.96
C SER A 110 -13.04 -3.05 3.06
N ILE A 111 -13.86 -3.99 2.58
CA ILE A 111 -13.43 -4.98 1.57
C ILE A 111 -12.83 -4.30 0.31
N PRO A 112 -13.43 -3.23 -0.26
CA PRO A 112 -12.85 -2.53 -1.40
C PRO A 112 -11.43 -2.00 -1.16
N PHE A 113 -11.16 -1.48 0.04
CA PHE A 113 -9.82 -1.02 0.42
C PHE A 113 -8.85 -2.19 0.51
N ILE A 114 -9.24 -3.27 1.20
CA ILE A 114 -8.43 -4.48 1.35
C ILE A 114 -8.01 -5.03 -0.01
N VAL A 115 -8.98 -5.21 -0.91
CA VAL A 115 -8.73 -5.74 -2.27
C VAL A 115 -7.81 -4.82 -3.06
N THR A 116 -8.02 -3.50 -3.00
CA THR A 116 -7.17 -2.52 -3.69
C THR A 116 -5.71 -2.65 -3.27
N VAL A 117 -5.44 -2.73 -1.96
CA VAL A 117 -4.08 -2.86 -1.44
C VAL A 117 -3.47 -4.21 -1.84
N ILE A 118 -4.21 -5.32 -1.73
CA ILE A 118 -3.72 -6.65 -2.13
C ILE A 118 -3.36 -6.66 -3.62
N CYS A 119 -4.20 -6.09 -4.50
CA CYS A 119 -3.94 -6.03 -5.93
C CYS A 119 -2.68 -5.22 -6.26
N LEU A 120 -2.50 -4.06 -5.66
CA LEU A 120 -1.32 -3.22 -5.89
C LEU A 120 -0.06 -3.84 -5.30
N LEU A 121 -0.18 -4.47 -4.14
CA LEU A 121 0.92 -5.20 -3.51
C LEU A 121 1.33 -6.38 -4.39
N ARG A 122 0.37 -7.12 -4.95
CA ARG A 122 0.64 -8.21 -5.91
C ARG A 122 1.34 -7.69 -7.16
N PHE A 123 0.88 -6.58 -7.74
CA PHE A 123 1.56 -5.94 -8.87
C PHE A 123 3.03 -5.61 -8.55
N LEU A 124 3.28 -5.01 -7.38
CA LEU A 124 4.62 -4.67 -6.91
C LEU A 124 5.51 -5.92 -6.74
N LEU A 125 5.00 -6.95 -6.07
CA LEU A 125 5.69 -8.22 -5.80
C LEU A 125 6.00 -9.01 -7.07
N GLU A 126 5.01 -9.16 -7.96
CA GLU A 126 5.17 -9.90 -9.21
C GLU A 126 6.23 -9.23 -10.10
N THR A 127 6.19 -7.89 -10.18
CA THR A 127 7.20 -7.13 -10.95
C THR A 127 8.59 -7.28 -10.35
N ALA A 128 8.72 -7.27 -9.02
CA ALA A 128 9.99 -7.47 -8.34
C ALA A 128 10.57 -8.87 -8.60
N ASN A 129 9.73 -9.90 -8.49
CA ASN A 129 10.12 -11.29 -8.71
C ASN A 129 10.49 -11.55 -10.17
N PHE A 130 9.67 -11.10 -11.13
CA PHE A 130 9.93 -11.27 -12.55
C PHE A 130 11.26 -10.64 -12.96
N HIS A 131 11.47 -9.37 -12.60
CA HIS A 131 12.72 -8.68 -12.94
C HIS A 131 13.93 -9.38 -12.34
N GLN A 132 13.79 -9.92 -11.14
CA GLN A 132 14.89 -10.60 -10.49
C GLN A 132 15.19 -11.98 -11.09
N GLN A 133 14.17 -12.72 -11.52
CA GLN A 133 14.35 -13.96 -12.28
C GLN A 133 15.07 -13.70 -13.61
N GLU A 134 14.71 -12.62 -14.33
CA GLU A 134 15.40 -12.21 -15.55
C GLU A 134 16.88 -11.89 -15.29
N HIS A 135 17.19 -11.12 -14.24
CA HIS A 135 18.57 -10.82 -13.84
C HIS A 135 19.37 -12.08 -13.56
N THR A 136 18.81 -13.03 -12.81
CA THR A 136 19.49 -14.29 -12.49
C THR A 136 19.68 -15.18 -13.73
N ALA A 137 18.68 -15.23 -14.62
CA ALA A 137 18.76 -16.00 -15.86
C ALA A 137 19.84 -15.47 -16.83
N GLN A 138 20.06 -14.15 -16.88
CA GLN A 138 21.12 -13.54 -17.68
C GLN A 138 22.53 -13.76 -17.10
N GLN A 139 22.66 -14.04 -15.80
CA GLN A 139 23.95 -14.31 -15.16
C GLN A 139 24.34 -15.79 -15.14
N GLY A 140 23.39 -16.69 -15.42
CA GLY A 140 23.60 -18.14 -15.48
C GLY A 140 23.94 -18.69 -16.87
N ASN A 141 23.93 -17.83 -17.90
CA ASN A 141 24.43 -18.10 -19.26
C ASN A 141 25.74 -17.37 -19.50
#